data_AF-A0A7C1UAN6-F1
#
_entry.id   AF-A0A7C1UAN6-F1
#
_cell.length_a   1.000
_cell.length_b   1.000
_cell.length_c   1.000
_cell.angle_alpha   90.00
_cell.angle_beta   90.00
_cell.angle_gamma   90.00
#
_symmetry.space_group_name_H-M   'P 1'
#
loop_
_entity.id
_entity.type
_entity.pdbx_description
1 polymer ?
#
loop_
_entity_poly.entity_id
_entity_poly.type
_entity_poly.pdbx_seq_one_letter_code
_entity_poly.pdbx_strand_id
1 'polypeptide(L)'
;MKYTRINNEETTIRRAIPFMLAILALQQAVFAVAPGPSSGWKSLFNGKDLTGWDGDPRLWSVKDGVIHGETTPEKPARGNTFLIWRGGKLKDFELRLKFRIRNGNSGVQYRSKEVDKWVVSGYQAEVENKPGKVGFLYHEKGRGWLVNVGDFMVIDEKGKKEVVGKVSNVDELVKAGYYKDKD
;
A
#
# COMPACT_ATOMS: atom_id res chain seq x y z
N MET A 1 -49.20 5.80 40.72
CA MET A 1 -50.59 5.45 40.38
C MET A 1 -50.69 3.92 40.43
N LYS A 2 -51.66 3.39 41.20
CA LYS A 2 -51.85 1.98 41.58
C LYS A 2 -52.40 1.12 40.43
N TYR A 3 -52.12 -0.19 40.41
CA TYR A 3 -53.03 -1.37 40.18
C TYR A 3 -52.19 -2.64 40.49
N THR A 4 -52.38 -3.47 41.54
CA THR A 4 -53.41 -4.46 42.00
C THR A 4 -53.28 -5.91 41.42
N ARG A 5 -52.72 -6.79 42.28
CA ARG A 5 -53.04 -8.20 42.68
C ARG A 5 -53.68 -9.21 41.70
N ILE A 6 -53.10 -10.42 41.62
CA ILE A 6 -53.82 -11.72 41.56
C ILE A 6 -53.01 -12.77 42.37
N ASN A 7 -53.68 -13.52 43.25
CA ASN A 7 -53.16 -14.69 43.99
C ASN A 7 -53.97 -15.94 43.60
N ASN A 8 -53.40 -17.11 43.94
CA ASN A 8 -53.96 -18.48 44.05
C ASN A 8 -53.62 -19.38 42.84
N GLU A 9 -53.14 -20.63 42.96
CA GLU A 9 -53.21 -21.63 44.04
C GLU A 9 -51.92 -22.48 44.17
N GLU A 10 -51.74 -23.10 45.34
CA GLU A 10 -50.72 -24.10 45.63
C GLU A 10 -51.07 -25.48 45.04
N THR A 11 -50.06 -26.23 44.60
CA THR A 11 -50.07 -27.69 44.74
C THR A 11 -48.65 -28.24 44.93
N THR A 12 -48.44 -28.74 46.14
CA THR A 12 -47.48 -29.69 46.70
C THR A 12 -47.13 -30.85 45.73
N ILE A 13 -46.01 -31.60 45.70
CA ILE A 13 -44.86 -31.89 46.59
C ILE A 13 -43.71 -32.50 45.73
N ARG A 14 -42.50 -32.54 46.31
CA ARG A 14 -41.51 -33.67 46.36
C ARG A 14 -40.28 -33.65 45.43
N ARG A 15 -39.14 -33.47 46.11
CA ARG A 15 -37.83 -34.15 45.96
C ARG A 15 -36.93 -33.70 44.81
N ALA A 16 -35.85 -32.98 45.12
CA ALA A 16 -34.53 -33.54 45.42
C ALA A 16 -33.50 -32.41 45.60
N ILE A 17 -32.72 -32.49 46.68
CA ILE A 17 -31.45 -31.76 46.89
C ILE A 17 -30.37 -32.75 46.39
N PRO A 18 -29.32 -32.38 45.62
CA PRO A 18 -28.32 -31.50 46.20
C PRO A 18 -27.42 -30.66 45.26
N PHE A 19 -26.60 -29.85 45.93
CA PHE A 19 -25.35 -29.25 45.45
C PHE A 19 -25.45 -28.21 44.32
N MET A 20 -25.80 -26.99 44.75
CA MET A 20 -25.44 -25.76 44.08
C MET A 20 -23.90 -25.61 44.11
N LEU A 21 -23.21 -26.16 43.11
CA LEU A 21 -21.89 -25.67 42.74
C LEU A 21 -22.10 -24.38 41.94
N ALA A 22 -21.92 -23.26 42.62
CA ALA A 22 -21.82 -21.95 42.00
C ALA A 22 -20.58 -21.93 41.09
N ILE A 23 -20.76 -22.25 39.81
CA ILE A 23 -19.79 -21.91 38.77
C ILE A 23 -19.97 -20.42 38.51
N LEU A 24 -19.14 -19.61 39.16
CA LEU A 24 -18.98 -18.20 38.85
C LEU A 24 -18.34 -18.12 37.46
N ALA A 25 -19.18 -18.14 36.41
CA ALA A 25 -18.74 -17.86 35.05
C ALA A 25 -18.30 -16.39 35.01
N LEU A 26 -16.99 -16.16 35.08
CA LEU A 26 -16.38 -14.88 34.81
C LEU A 26 -16.62 -14.57 33.33
N GLN A 27 -17.74 -13.89 33.04
CA GLN A 27 -18.00 -13.33 31.71
C GLN A 27 -16.92 -12.27 31.47
N GLN A 28 -15.83 -12.67 30.81
CA GLN A 28 -14.93 -11.70 30.22
C GLN A 28 -15.72 -11.02 29.11
N ALA A 29 -16.16 -9.78 29.36
CA ALA A 29 -16.61 -8.89 28.32
C ALA A 29 -15.41 -8.68 27.38
N VAL A 30 -15.39 -9.43 26.29
CA VAL A 30 -14.52 -9.13 25.16
C VAL A 30 -15.08 -7.84 24.58
N PHE A 31 -14.53 -6.71 25.01
CA PHE A 31 -14.75 -5.46 24.31
C PHE A 31 -14.14 -5.65 22.91
N ALA A 32 -14.98 -5.98 21.94
CA ALA A 32 -14.64 -5.81 20.56
C ALA A 32 -14.34 -4.32 20.38
N VAL A 33 -13.05 -3.98 20.33
CA VAL A 33 -12.61 -2.68 19.86
C VAL A 33 -13.11 -2.61 18.43
N ALA A 34 -14.24 -1.93 18.24
CA ALA A 34 -14.69 -1.59 16.90
C ALA A 34 -13.51 -0.86 16.25
N PRO A 35 -13.03 -1.31 15.08
CA PRO A 35 -11.99 -0.56 14.38
C PRO A 35 -12.54 0.84 14.21
N GLY A 36 -11.86 1.83 14.82
CA GLY A 36 -12.18 3.24 14.66
C GLY A 36 -12.28 3.55 13.16
N PRO A 37 -13.04 4.58 12.77
CA PRO A 37 -13.29 4.89 11.36
C PRO A 37 -11.98 4.87 10.59
N SER A 38 -11.82 3.88 9.71
CA SER A 38 -10.63 3.78 8.89
C SER A 38 -10.56 5.06 8.06
N SER A 39 -9.39 5.65 7.97
CA SER A 39 -9.14 6.92 7.29
C SER A 39 -9.36 6.87 5.76
N GLY A 40 -10.12 5.90 5.26
CA GLY A 40 -10.25 5.54 3.84
C GLY A 40 -9.02 4.82 3.28
N TRP A 41 -7.90 4.81 4.01
CA TRP A 41 -6.64 4.21 3.59
C TRP A 41 -6.62 2.70 3.81
N LYS A 42 -6.20 1.98 2.77
CA LYS A 42 -5.91 0.54 2.83
C LYS A 42 -4.42 0.32 2.64
N SER A 43 -3.78 -0.35 3.60
CA SER A 43 -2.39 -0.77 3.42
C SER A 43 -2.31 -1.87 2.37
N LEU A 44 -1.39 -1.72 1.40
CA LEU A 44 -1.10 -2.76 0.40
C LEU A 44 -0.06 -3.77 0.92
N PHE A 45 0.72 -3.39 1.92
CA PHE A 45 1.78 -4.21 2.51
C PHE A 45 1.49 -4.49 3.98
N ASN A 46 1.71 -5.74 4.39
CA ASN A 46 1.37 -6.21 5.74
C ASN A 46 2.49 -5.97 6.77
N GLY A 47 3.65 -5.45 6.35
CA GLY A 47 4.78 -5.17 7.24
C GLY A 47 5.64 -6.39 7.60
N LYS A 48 5.30 -7.58 7.10
CA LYS A 48 5.90 -8.86 7.53
C LYS A 48 6.49 -9.66 6.38
N ASP A 49 5.73 -9.80 5.30
CA ASP A 49 6.08 -10.66 4.17
C ASP A 49 5.45 -10.17 2.86
N LEU A 50 5.78 -10.84 1.77
CA LEU A 50 5.29 -10.50 0.43
C LEU A 50 3.93 -11.15 0.10
N THR A 51 3.12 -11.52 1.09
CA THR A 51 1.77 -12.06 0.82
C THR A 51 0.96 -11.07 -0.01
N GLY A 52 0.43 -11.55 -1.14
CA GLY A 52 -0.30 -10.70 -2.11
C GLY A 52 0.62 -9.93 -3.07
N TRP A 53 1.92 -10.17 -3.06
CA TRP A 53 2.89 -9.63 -4.00
C TRP A 53 3.60 -10.78 -4.74
N ASP A 54 3.99 -10.55 -5.98
CA ASP A 54 4.60 -11.55 -6.85
C ASP A 54 5.73 -10.91 -7.66
N GLY A 55 6.94 -11.46 -7.54
CA GLY A 55 8.16 -10.95 -8.13
C GLY A 55 9.28 -11.98 -8.01
N ASP A 56 10.43 -11.72 -8.61
CA ASP A 56 11.58 -12.63 -8.52
C ASP A 56 12.06 -12.79 -7.06
N PRO A 57 11.91 -13.98 -6.45
CA PRO A 57 12.26 -14.19 -5.05
C PRO A 57 13.77 -14.11 -4.78
N ARG A 58 14.60 -14.07 -5.84
CA ARG A 58 16.05 -13.85 -5.71
C ARG A 58 16.39 -12.39 -5.43
N LEU A 59 15.50 -11.47 -5.81
CA LEU A 59 15.72 -10.02 -5.79
C LEU A 59 14.82 -9.30 -4.78
N TRP A 60 13.64 -9.87 -4.49
CA TRP A 60 12.65 -9.28 -3.60
C TRP A 60 12.56 -10.03 -2.28
N SER A 61 12.58 -9.26 -1.19
CA SER A 61 12.47 -9.77 0.19
C SER A 61 11.78 -8.73 1.08
N VAL A 62 11.55 -9.07 2.35
CA VAL A 62 11.24 -8.11 3.41
C VAL A 62 12.40 -8.06 4.38
N LYS A 63 12.91 -6.85 4.68
CA LYS A 63 13.95 -6.60 5.68
C LYS A 63 13.46 -5.48 6.60
N ASP A 64 13.55 -5.65 7.91
CA ASP A 64 13.15 -4.63 8.90
C ASP A 64 11.73 -4.05 8.69
N GLY A 65 10.79 -4.91 8.30
CA GLY A 65 9.42 -4.51 8.03
C GLY A 65 9.24 -3.60 6.81
N VAL A 66 10.18 -3.62 5.86
CA VAL A 66 10.06 -2.93 4.56
C VAL A 66 10.29 -3.89 3.39
N ILE A 67 9.56 -3.68 2.29
CA ILE A 67 9.84 -4.36 1.02
C ILE A 67 11.24 -3.92 0.55
N HIS A 68 12.09 -4.90 0.26
CA HIS A 68 13.49 -4.70 -0.09
C HIS A 68 13.80 -5.36 -1.45
N GLY A 69 14.04 -4.54 -2.46
CA GLY A 69 14.57 -4.95 -3.76
C GLY A 69 16.08 -4.76 -3.80
N GLU A 70 16.82 -5.78 -4.21
CA GLU A 70 18.29 -5.76 -4.23
C GLU A 70 18.84 -6.52 -5.44
N THR A 71 19.84 -5.93 -6.08
CA THR A 71 20.66 -6.58 -7.12
C THR A 71 22.13 -6.48 -6.71
N THR A 72 22.89 -7.55 -6.93
CA THR A 72 24.35 -7.56 -6.74
C THR A 72 25.03 -8.04 -8.02
N PRO A 73 26.36 -7.92 -8.17
CA PRO A 73 27.08 -8.52 -9.30
C PRO A 73 26.81 -10.03 -9.46
N GLU A 74 26.63 -10.75 -8.36
CA GLU A 74 26.33 -12.20 -8.33
C GLU A 74 24.84 -12.50 -8.56
N LYS A 75 23.96 -11.53 -8.23
CA LYS A 75 22.51 -11.61 -8.41
C LYS A 75 22.00 -10.42 -9.24
N PRO A 76 22.40 -10.32 -10.52
CA PRO A 76 21.94 -9.23 -11.36
C PRO A 76 20.49 -9.44 -11.76
N ALA A 77 19.75 -8.34 -11.93
CA ALA A 77 18.53 -8.36 -12.70
C ALA A 77 18.88 -8.55 -14.18
N ARG A 78 18.17 -9.44 -14.89
CA ARG A 78 18.37 -9.69 -16.33
C ARG A 78 17.38 -8.85 -17.13
N GLY A 79 17.50 -7.53 -16.99
CA GLY A 79 16.53 -6.55 -17.46
C GLY A 79 15.57 -6.08 -16.37
N ASN A 80 14.60 -5.24 -16.73
CA ASN A 80 13.62 -4.70 -15.80
C ASN A 80 12.72 -5.82 -15.26
N THR A 81 12.55 -5.83 -13.94
CA THR A 81 11.69 -6.78 -13.23
C THR A 81 10.94 -6.05 -12.13
N PHE A 82 9.73 -6.52 -11.82
CA PHE A 82 8.79 -5.81 -10.96
C PHE A 82 8.25 -6.73 -9.87
N LEU A 83 8.05 -6.17 -8.68
CA LEU A 83 7.23 -6.77 -7.63
C LEU A 83 5.78 -6.30 -7.84
N ILE A 84 4.92 -7.22 -8.25
CA ILE A 84 3.55 -6.94 -8.70
C ILE A 84 2.58 -7.28 -7.57
N TRP A 85 1.80 -6.29 -7.14
CA TRP A 85 0.70 -6.53 -6.21
C TRP A 85 -0.45 -7.28 -6.91
N ARG A 86 -0.87 -8.40 -6.32
CA ARG A 86 -1.90 -9.31 -6.85
C ARG A 86 -3.27 -9.14 -6.18
N GLY A 87 -3.45 -8.13 -5.34
CA GLY A 87 -4.72 -7.90 -4.64
C GLY A 87 -5.84 -7.29 -5.48
N GLY A 88 -5.66 -7.13 -6.79
CA GLY A 88 -6.71 -6.76 -7.74
C GLY A 88 -6.35 -5.58 -8.64
N LYS A 89 -7.33 -5.12 -9.42
CA LYS A 89 -7.21 -3.94 -10.30
C LYS A 89 -7.78 -2.71 -9.60
N LEU A 90 -7.01 -1.63 -9.60
CA LEU A 90 -7.42 -0.32 -9.08
C LEU A 90 -7.74 0.61 -10.23
N LYS A 91 -8.78 1.45 -10.08
CA LYS A 91 -9.16 2.48 -11.07
C LYS A 91 -8.69 3.86 -10.62
N ASP A 92 -9.53 4.53 -9.83
CA ASP A 92 -9.26 5.83 -9.25
C ASP A 92 -8.80 5.59 -7.81
N PHE A 93 -7.61 6.08 -7.47
CA PHE A 93 -6.99 5.85 -6.17
C PHE A 93 -6.01 6.98 -5.84
N GLU A 94 -5.74 7.14 -4.55
CA GLU A 94 -4.59 7.87 -4.05
C GLU A 94 -3.61 6.84 -3.48
N LEU A 95 -2.33 6.94 -3.85
CA LEU A 95 -1.28 6.05 -3.35
C LEU A 95 -0.25 6.88 -2.59
N ARG A 96 0.00 6.49 -1.34
CA ARG A 96 1.07 7.05 -0.50
C ARG A 96 2.05 5.96 -0.14
N LEU A 97 3.33 6.25 -0.32
CA LEU A 97 4.41 5.38 0.07
C LEU A 97 5.64 6.21 0.44
N LYS A 98 6.53 5.60 1.22
CA LYS A 98 7.89 6.11 1.46
C LYS A 98 8.85 5.10 0.85
N PHE A 99 9.91 5.59 0.23
CA PHE A 99 10.95 4.76 -0.33
C PHE A 99 12.32 5.31 0.08
N ARG A 100 13.34 4.46 -0.05
CA ARG A 100 14.75 4.83 0.08
C ARG A 100 15.52 4.08 -0.99
N ILE A 101 16.35 4.80 -1.74
CA ILE A 101 17.25 4.21 -2.73
C ILE A 101 18.69 4.50 -2.33
N ARG A 102 19.56 3.49 -2.38
CA ARG A 102 20.99 3.69 -2.11
C ARG A 102 21.71 4.14 -3.38
N ASN A 103 21.58 3.35 -4.43
CA ASN A 103 22.16 3.52 -5.76
C ASN A 103 21.17 2.97 -6.81
N GLY A 104 21.45 3.23 -8.09
CA GLY A 104 20.68 2.69 -9.20
C GLY A 104 19.41 3.49 -9.53
N ASN A 105 18.45 2.80 -10.13
CA ASN A 105 17.19 3.35 -10.60
C ASN A 105 16.07 2.34 -10.28
N SER A 106 14.89 2.86 -9.95
CA SER A 106 13.69 2.08 -9.68
C SER A 106 12.46 2.90 -10.07
N GLY A 107 11.26 2.39 -9.85
CA GLY A 107 10.03 3.13 -10.13
C GLY A 107 8.81 2.46 -9.53
N VAL A 108 7.75 3.26 -9.36
CA VAL A 108 6.45 2.76 -8.92
C VAL A 108 5.54 2.72 -10.15
N GLN A 109 5.24 1.50 -10.57
CA GLN A 109 4.32 1.24 -11.67
C GLN A 109 2.87 1.40 -11.22
N TYR A 110 2.05 2.01 -12.06
CA TYR A 110 0.61 2.13 -11.82
C TYR A 110 -0.18 2.09 -13.13
N ARG A 111 -1.40 1.53 -13.03
CA ARG A 111 -2.26 1.26 -14.20
C ARG A 111 -1.53 0.48 -15.30
N SER A 112 -0.58 -0.36 -14.89
CA SER A 112 0.24 -1.19 -15.78
C SER A 112 -0.38 -2.55 -16.03
N LYS A 113 0.04 -3.19 -17.13
CA LYS A 113 -0.27 -4.57 -17.47
C LYS A 113 1.00 -5.40 -17.41
N GLU A 114 0.90 -6.63 -16.93
CA GLU A 114 1.98 -7.61 -17.06
C GLU A 114 2.01 -8.12 -18.50
N VAL A 115 3.18 -8.05 -19.13
CA VAL A 115 3.41 -8.43 -20.54
C VAL A 115 4.32 -9.64 -20.69
N ASP A 116 5.06 -9.97 -19.63
CA ASP A 116 5.82 -11.20 -19.45
C ASP A 116 6.01 -11.40 -17.93
N LYS A 117 6.52 -12.55 -17.49
CA LYS A 117 6.70 -12.88 -16.07
C LYS A 117 7.49 -11.79 -15.34
N TRP A 118 6.81 -11.07 -14.45
CA TRP A 118 7.37 -9.95 -13.69
C TRP A 118 7.87 -8.79 -14.54
N VAL A 119 7.39 -8.66 -15.78
CA VAL A 119 7.68 -7.57 -16.69
C VAL A 119 6.37 -6.87 -17.01
N VAL A 120 6.32 -5.56 -16.85
CA VAL A 120 5.10 -4.79 -17.08
C VAL A 120 5.27 -3.73 -18.18
N SER A 121 4.14 -3.25 -18.68
CA SER A 121 4.04 -2.04 -19.52
C SER A 121 2.97 -1.12 -18.94
N GLY A 122 3.27 0.16 -18.81
CA GLY A 122 2.36 1.15 -18.23
C GLY A 122 3.08 2.33 -17.60
N TYR A 123 2.34 3.15 -16.86
CA TYR A 123 2.86 4.38 -16.29
C TYR A 123 3.73 4.11 -15.07
N GLN A 124 4.83 4.85 -14.99
CA GLN A 124 5.81 4.81 -13.91
C GLN A 124 5.95 6.20 -13.32
N ALA A 125 5.92 6.28 -12.00
CA ALA A 125 6.57 7.37 -11.27
C ALA A 125 8.01 6.94 -10.99
N GLU A 126 8.97 7.63 -11.60
CA GLU A 126 10.38 7.25 -11.49
C GLU A 126 10.92 7.43 -10.06
N VAL A 127 11.83 6.55 -9.65
CA VAL A 127 12.64 6.69 -8.44
C VAL A 127 14.10 6.70 -8.84
N GLU A 128 14.69 7.89 -8.89
CA GLU A 128 16.11 8.10 -9.16
C GLU A 128 16.78 8.84 -8.01
N ASN A 129 18.05 8.53 -7.75
CA ASN A 129 18.86 9.23 -6.76
C ASN A 129 19.44 10.55 -7.30
N LYS A 130 18.60 11.42 -7.90
CA LYS A 130 18.99 12.74 -8.40
C LYS A 130 17.92 13.80 -8.10
N PRO A 131 18.31 15.00 -7.63
CA PRO A 131 17.38 16.11 -7.44
C PRO A 131 16.58 16.42 -8.71
N GLY A 132 15.29 16.68 -8.54
CA GLY A 132 14.35 16.98 -9.63
C GLY A 132 13.92 15.80 -10.50
N LYS A 133 14.43 14.59 -10.25
CA LYS A 133 14.15 13.39 -11.08
C LYS A 133 13.26 12.36 -10.41
N VAL A 134 13.04 12.45 -9.10
CA VAL A 134 12.07 11.58 -8.42
C VAL A 134 10.66 11.99 -8.83
N GLY A 135 9.88 11.04 -9.34
CA GLY A 135 8.46 11.21 -9.63
C GLY A 135 8.16 11.68 -11.04
N PHE A 136 9.15 11.80 -11.95
CA PHE A 136 8.83 12.08 -13.35
C PHE A 136 8.01 10.94 -13.94
N LEU A 137 7.18 11.26 -14.92
CA LEU A 137 6.31 10.28 -15.57
C LEU A 137 7.05 9.59 -16.71
N TYR A 138 7.14 8.27 -16.63
CA TYR A 138 7.67 7.40 -17.69
C TYR A 138 6.59 6.39 -18.12
N HIS A 139 6.66 5.93 -19.36
CA HIS A 139 5.78 4.89 -19.90
C HIS A 139 6.61 3.66 -20.26
N GLU A 140 6.71 2.73 -19.31
CA GLU A 140 7.48 1.50 -19.40
C GLU A 140 6.99 0.63 -20.56
N LYS A 141 7.95 0.18 -21.38
CA LYS A 141 7.69 -0.55 -22.63
C LYS A 141 6.63 0.11 -23.51
N GLY A 142 6.62 1.45 -23.53
CA GLY A 142 5.70 2.25 -24.30
C GLY A 142 6.36 3.50 -24.87
N ARG A 143 5.89 4.67 -24.43
CA ARG A 143 6.29 5.98 -24.98
C ARG A 143 7.59 6.54 -24.39
N GLY A 144 8.20 5.81 -23.46
CA GLY A 144 9.38 6.24 -22.72
C GLY A 144 9.09 7.43 -21.80
N TRP A 145 10.06 8.33 -21.67
CA TRP A 145 9.95 9.51 -20.80
C TRP A 145 8.84 10.45 -21.30
N LEU A 146 7.88 10.79 -20.44
CA LEU A 146 6.72 11.62 -20.79
C LEU A 146 6.86 13.06 -20.30
N VAL A 147 7.15 13.29 -19.01
CA VAL A 147 7.25 14.65 -18.45
C VAL A 147 8.06 14.66 -17.15
N ASN A 148 8.88 15.69 -16.91
CA ASN A 148 9.57 15.89 -15.62
C ASN A 148 8.59 16.37 -14.54
N VAL A 149 8.98 16.22 -13.28
CA VAL A 149 8.32 16.94 -12.19
C VAL A 149 8.47 18.44 -12.40
N GLY A 150 7.35 19.18 -12.33
CA GLY A 150 7.31 20.63 -12.47
C GLY A 150 7.12 21.13 -13.90
N ASP A 151 7.18 20.27 -14.93
CA ASP A 151 6.93 20.68 -16.32
C ASP A 151 5.46 20.47 -16.72
N PHE A 152 4.93 21.37 -17.55
CA PHE A 152 3.75 21.11 -18.39
C PHE A 152 4.22 20.66 -19.76
N MET A 153 3.85 19.43 -20.15
CA MET A 153 4.23 18.82 -21.42
C MET A 153 3.01 18.62 -22.31
N VAL A 154 3.11 19.02 -23.58
CA VAL A 154 2.23 18.56 -24.65
C VAL A 154 2.96 17.49 -25.45
N ILE A 155 2.25 16.41 -25.74
CA ILE A 155 2.73 15.34 -26.62
C ILE A 155 1.73 15.25 -27.78
N ASP A 156 2.18 15.58 -28.99
CA ASP A 156 1.30 15.57 -30.16
C ASP A 156 1.01 14.15 -30.68
N GLU A 157 0.16 14.04 -31.70
CA GLU A 157 -0.24 12.78 -32.31
C GLU A 157 0.93 11.98 -32.91
N LYS A 158 2.04 12.66 -33.26
CA LYS A 158 3.27 12.04 -33.77
C LYS A 158 4.24 11.68 -32.66
N GLY A 159 3.90 11.97 -31.40
CA GLY A 159 4.74 11.74 -30.24
C GLY A 159 5.80 12.81 -30.01
N LYS A 160 5.76 13.95 -30.72
CA LYS A 160 6.65 15.09 -30.45
C LYS A 160 6.33 15.64 -29.07
N LYS A 161 7.37 15.80 -28.25
CA LYS A 161 7.28 16.28 -26.87
C LYS A 161 7.69 17.74 -26.82
N GLU A 162 6.85 18.58 -26.25
CA GLU A 162 7.11 20.01 -26.10
C GLU A 162 6.73 20.47 -24.69
N VAL A 163 7.70 21.04 -23.97
CA VAL A 163 7.44 21.67 -22.67
C VAL A 163 6.84 23.04 -22.94
N VAL A 164 5.57 23.20 -22.59
CA VAL A 164 4.78 24.42 -22.83
C VAL A 164 4.68 25.32 -21.59
N GLY A 165 5.18 24.85 -20.45
CA GLY A 165 5.19 25.62 -19.22
C GLY A 165 5.94 24.93 -18.09
N LYS A 166 6.16 25.67 -17.01
CA LYS A 166 6.81 25.19 -15.78
C LYS A 166 6.00 25.67 -14.58
N VAL A 167 5.64 24.74 -13.70
CA VAL A 167 5.04 24.98 -12.39
C VAL A 167 6.12 25.15 -11.32
N SER A 168 7.27 24.49 -11.51
CA SER A 168 8.38 24.59 -10.59
C SER A 168 9.71 24.23 -11.27
N ASN A 169 10.82 24.53 -10.60
CA ASN A 169 12.17 24.10 -10.97
C ASN A 169 12.82 23.28 -9.86
N VAL A 170 13.98 22.68 -10.13
CA VAL A 170 14.67 21.79 -9.20
C VAL A 170 14.99 22.51 -7.88
N ASP A 171 15.44 23.76 -7.94
CA ASP A 171 15.83 24.52 -6.74
C ASP A 171 14.63 24.78 -5.82
N GLU A 172 13.46 25.07 -6.40
CA GLU A 172 12.21 25.23 -5.66
C GLU A 172 11.73 23.91 -5.02
N LEU A 173 11.85 22.78 -5.74
CA LEU A 173 11.51 21.47 -5.19
C LEU A 173 12.42 21.11 -3.99
N VAL A 174 13.71 21.42 -4.09
CA VAL A 174 14.67 21.24 -2.98
C VAL A 174 14.28 22.14 -1.80
N LYS A 175 14.03 23.44 -2.03
CA LYS A 175 13.61 24.39 -0.98
C LYS A 175 12.31 23.97 -0.29
N ALA A 176 11.39 23.36 -1.01
CA ALA A 176 10.12 22.86 -0.47
C ALA A 176 10.27 21.52 0.29
N GLY A 177 11.47 20.93 0.35
CA GLY A 177 11.74 19.71 1.09
C GLY A 177 11.25 18.42 0.39
N TYR A 178 10.96 18.47 -0.91
CA TYR A 178 10.68 17.27 -1.71
C TYR A 178 11.91 16.38 -1.86
N TYR A 179 13.09 16.96 -1.68
CA TYR A 179 14.36 16.25 -1.63
C TYR A 179 15.01 16.51 -0.27
N LYS A 180 15.49 15.44 0.36
CA LYS A 180 16.40 15.52 1.50
C LYS A 180 17.69 14.85 1.06
N ASP A 181 18.81 15.51 1.31
CA ASP A 181 20.11 14.86 1.18
C ASP A 181 20.17 13.65 2.11
N LYS A 182 21.01 12.67 1.76
CA LYS A 182 21.20 11.48 2.61
C LYS A 182 21.61 11.95 4.01
N ASP A 183 20.92 11.43 5.03
CA ASP A 183 21.38 11.51 6.42
C ASP A 183 22.78 10.90 6.56
#